data_AF-A0A9D1Q1I4-F1
#
_entry.id   AF-A0A9D1Q1I4-F1
#
_cell.length_a   1.000
_cell.length_b   1.000
_cell.length_c   1.000
_cell.angle_alpha   90.00
_cell.angle_beta   90.00
_cell.angle_gamma   90.00
#
_symmetry.space_group_name_H-M   'P 1'
#
loop_
_entity.id
_entity.type
_entity.pdbx_description
1 polymer ?
#
loop_
_entity_poly.entity_id
_entity_poly.type
_entity_poly.pdbx_seq_one_letter_code
_entity_poly.pdbx_strand_id
1 'polypeptide(L)'
;MEKSKKKLWLFALIPVAVALIIAAALIASYFIRQNRPAGIRITSLSHKTEYYVGDALDTSALTVGLYSKAGFLRYLSADEYSVDGFDSSKPGECTLTVSYDGLQTGYTVKINELPAENPSYVSLEIYRLPSKTRYLVGENLNVDGGILQINYSNGSYERVELLPLMASGFDSSAPGKVTVRVDYVGMVTWFEVEVVAQ
;
A
#
# COMPACT_ATOMS: atom_id res chain seq x y z
N MET A 1 62.03 59.87 -42.69
CA MET A 1 62.04 59.18 -41.38
C MET A 1 60.78 58.36 -41.24
N GLU A 2 60.86 57.27 -40.48
CA GLU A 2 59.73 56.49 -39.94
C GLU A 2 59.12 55.40 -40.84
N LYS A 3 59.72 54.20 -40.77
CA LYS A 3 59.03 52.94 -41.04
C LYS A 3 59.27 51.96 -39.90
N SER A 4 58.16 51.36 -39.47
CA SER A 4 58.06 50.07 -38.77
C SER A 4 58.12 50.04 -37.23
N LYS A 5 57.02 50.43 -36.59
CA LYS A 5 56.60 49.94 -35.26
C LYS A 5 55.28 49.17 -35.35
N LYS A 6 55.19 48.15 -36.21
CA LYS A 6 53.95 47.32 -36.35
C LYS A 6 54.17 45.80 -36.18
N LYS A 7 55.33 45.35 -35.69
CA LYS A 7 55.67 43.91 -35.61
C LYS A 7 56.02 43.39 -34.22
N LEU A 8 55.66 44.09 -33.14
CA LEU A 8 56.03 43.69 -31.78
C LEU A 8 54.86 43.27 -30.86
N TRP A 9 53.61 43.30 -31.32
CA TRP A 9 52.45 42.86 -30.51
C TRP A 9 52.01 41.41 -30.76
N LEU A 10 52.47 40.76 -31.83
CA LEU A 10 51.99 39.41 -32.19
C LEU A 10 52.66 38.28 -31.37
N PHE A 11 53.83 38.52 -30.76
CA PHE A 11 54.56 37.49 -30.00
C PHE A 11 54.16 37.38 -28.52
N ALA A 12 53.54 38.41 -27.95
CA ALA A 12 53.02 38.36 -26.57
C ALA A 12 51.64 37.68 -26.48
N LEU A 13 50.88 37.64 -27.58
CA LEU A 13 49.53 37.07 -27.63
C LEU A 13 49.50 35.54 -27.70
N ILE A 14 50.50 34.91 -28.33
CA ILE A 14 50.58 33.46 -28.49
C ILE A 14 50.69 32.72 -27.14
N PRO A 15 51.62 33.06 -26.21
CA PRO A 15 51.70 32.39 -24.91
C PRO A 15 50.47 32.64 -24.02
N VAL A 16 49.83 33.81 -24.12
CA VAL A 16 48.58 34.11 -23.38
C VAL A 16 47.42 33.27 -23.93
N ALA A 17 47.27 33.16 -25.25
CA ALA A 17 46.25 32.32 -25.88
C ALA A 17 46.44 30.84 -25.54
N VAL A 18 47.66 30.34 -25.55
CA VAL A 18 47.99 28.96 -25.14
C VAL A 18 47.66 28.74 -23.66
N ALA A 19 48.00 29.68 -22.78
CA ALA A 19 47.67 29.59 -21.35
C ALA A 19 46.15 29.59 -21.10
N LEU A 20 45.38 30.39 -21.83
CA LEU A 20 43.91 30.40 -21.75
C LEU A 20 43.29 29.10 -22.24
N ILE A 21 43.82 28.49 -23.31
CA ILE A 21 43.36 27.18 -23.81
C ILE A 21 43.64 26.09 -22.78
N ILE A 22 44.83 26.08 -22.17
CA ILE A 22 45.18 25.13 -21.10
C ILE A 22 44.29 25.33 -19.88
N ALA A 23 44.06 26.57 -19.45
CA ALA A 23 43.17 26.88 -18.33
C ALA A 23 41.74 26.42 -18.61
N ALA A 24 41.21 26.68 -19.80
CA ALA A 24 39.89 26.20 -20.21
C ALA A 24 39.79 24.67 -20.21
N ALA A 25 40.81 23.97 -20.73
CA ALA A 25 40.85 22.51 -20.72
C ALA A 25 40.92 21.92 -19.31
N LEU A 26 41.67 22.54 -18.40
CA LEU A 26 41.74 22.14 -16.99
C LEU A 26 40.43 22.37 -16.25
N ILE A 27 39.78 23.51 -16.47
CA ILE A 27 38.47 23.83 -15.89
C ILE A 27 37.41 22.84 -16.41
N ALA A 28 37.39 22.58 -17.72
CA ALA A 28 36.50 21.59 -18.31
C ALA A 28 36.74 20.19 -17.73
N SER A 29 37.99 19.76 -17.63
CA SER A 29 38.37 18.46 -17.05
C SER A 29 37.99 18.34 -15.58
N TYR A 30 38.10 19.44 -14.81
CA TYR A 30 37.67 19.49 -13.42
C TYR A 30 36.15 19.33 -13.30
N PHE A 31 35.38 20.05 -14.10
CA PHE A 31 33.92 20.01 -14.09
C PHE A 31 33.38 18.63 -14.49
N ILE A 32 33.98 18.00 -15.52
CA ILE A 32 33.65 16.63 -15.93
C ILE A 32 33.89 15.63 -14.79
N ARG A 33 35.01 15.75 -14.06
CA ARG A 33 35.32 14.85 -12.94
C ARG A 33 34.35 15.01 -11.77
N GLN A 34 33.97 16.24 -11.44
CA GLN A 34 33.05 16.50 -10.31
C GLN A 34 31.63 16.02 -10.60
N ASN A 35 31.16 16.17 -11.84
CA ASN A 35 29.79 15.80 -12.24
C ASN A 35 29.68 14.38 -12.81
N ARG A 36 30.70 13.54 -12.61
CA ARG A 36 30.63 12.13 -12.98
C ARG A 36 29.58 11.42 -12.09
N PRO A 37 28.62 10.68 -12.67
CA PRO A 37 27.68 9.89 -11.89
C PRO A 37 28.39 8.89 -10.98
N ALA A 38 27.91 8.79 -9.75
CA ALA A 38 28.43 7.91 -8.71
C ALA A 38 27.35 7.00 -8.09
N GLY A 39 26.07 7.32 -8.30
CA GLY A 39 24.96 6.48 -7.83
C GLY A 39 23.60 6.97 -8.32
N ILE A 40 22.60 6.10 -8.17
CA ILE A 40 21.19 6.42 -8.35
C ILE A 40 20.45 6.26 -7.02
N ARG A 41 19.35 6.98 -6.83
CA ARG A 41 18.48 6.89 -5.66
C ARG A 41 17.03 7.05 -6.06
N ILE A 42 16.15 6.38 -5.34
CA ILE A 42 14.71 6.61 -5.44
C ILE A 42 14.37 7.87 -4.65
N THR A 43 13.69 8.82 -5.27
CA THR A 43 13.35 10.13 -4.68
C THR A 43 11.86 10.27 -4.40
N SER A 44 11.02 9.39 -4.94
CA SER A 44 9.57 9.39 -4.75
C SER A 44 9.18 8.96 -3.34
N LEU A 45 8.34 9.76 -2.68
CA LEU A 45 7.82 9.44 -1.34
C LEU A 45 6.56 8.58 -1.34
N SER A 46 5.83 8.51 -2.46
CA SER A 46 4.50 7.89 -2.54
C SER A 46 4.34 6.93 -3.73
N HIS A 47 5.42 6.27 -4.14
CA HIS A 47 5.33 5.23 -5.17
C HIS A 47 4.66 3.97 -4.59
N LYS A 48 4.01 3.16 -5.43
CA LYS A 48 3.23 2.01 -4.97
C LYS A 48 4.15 0.93 -4.39
N THR A 49 3.95 0.60 -3.11
CA THR A 49 4.71 -0.43 -2.38
C THR A 49 3.84 -1.58 -1.88
N GLU A 50 2.56 -1.59 -2.17
CA GLU A 50 1.62 -2.67 -1.82
C GLU A 50 0.86 -3.14 -3.06
N TYR A 51 0.78 -4.45 -3.22
CA TYR A 51 0.17 -5.14 -4.37
C TYR A 51 -0.61 -6.35 -3.87
N TYR A 52 -1.43 -6.93 -4.73
CA TYR A 52 -2.04 -8.24 -4.54
C TYR A 52 -1.40 -9.29 -5.45
N VAL A 53 -1.59 -10.57 -5.13
CA VAL A 53 -1.19 -11.68 -6.00
C VAL A 53 -1.78 -11.48 -7.41
N GLY A 54 -0.93 -11.58 -8.42
CA GLY A 54 -1.30 -11.40 -9.83
C GLY A 54 -1.31 -9.95 -10.34
N ASP A 55 -1.10 -8.96 -9.47
CA ASP A 55 -0.95 -7.57 -9.92
C ASP A 55 0.24 -7.40 -10.88
N ALA A 56 0.13 -6.46 -11.81
CA ALA A 56 1.24 -5.96 -12.61
C ALA A 56 2.02 -4.86 -11.87
N LEU A 57 3.33 -4.76 -12.15
CA LEU A 57 4.19 -3.71 -11.61
C LEU A 57 3.70 -2.32 -12.08
N ASP A 58 3.61 -1.37 -11.14
CA ASP A 58 3.30 0.03 -11.43
C ASP A 58 4.47 0.94 -11.01
N THR A 59 5.11 1.56 -12.01
CA THR A 59 6.21 2.51 -11.83
C THR A 59 5.80 3.96 -12.09
N SER A 60 4.52 4.26 -12.29
CA SER A 60 4.04 5.58 -12.72
C SER A 60 4.42 6.73 -11.76
N ALA A 61 4.49 6.44 -10.46
CA ALA A 61 4.88 7.40 -9.42
C ALA A 61 6.36 7.25 -8.97
N LEU A 62 7.13 6.37 -9.61
CA LEU A 62 8.54 6.14 -9.29
C LEU A 62 9.41 7.25 -9.90
N THR A 63 10.15 7.97 -9.05
CA THR A 63 11.15 8.95 -9.50
C THR A 63 12.54 8.53 -9.07
N VAL A 64 13.48 8.55 -10.02
CA VAL A 64 14.86 8.11 -9.81
C VAL A 64 15.79 9.29 -10.08
N GLY A 65 16.59 9.64 -9.09
CA GLY A 65 17.61 10.68 -9.17
C GLY A 65 18.99 10.09 -9.43
N LEU A 66 19.74 10.70 -10.35
CA LEU A 66 21.15 10.44 -10.61
C LEU A 66 22.02 11.42 -9.82
N TYR A 67 23.02 10.91 -9.12
CA TYR A 67 23.88 11.68 -8.23
C TYR A 67 25.36 11.49 -8.58
N SER A 68 26.13 12.56 -8.45
CA SER A 68 27.59 12.52 -8.36
C SER A 68 28.03 12.49 -6.90
N LYS A 69 29.35 12.42 -6.66
CA LYS A 69 29.91 12.63 -5.31
C LYS A 69 29.68 14.07 -4.80
N ALA A 70 29.52 15.04 -5.70
CA ALA A 70 29.32 16.43 -5.35
C ALA A 70 27.84 16.77 -5.06
N GLY A 71 26.90 15.92 -5.47
CA GLY A 71 25.46 16.11 -5.21
C GLY A 71 24.55 15.60 -6.32
N PHE A 72 23.30 16.05 -6.27
CA PHE A 72 22.27 15.73 -7.26
C PHE A 72 22.62 16.28 -8.64
N LEU A 73 22.42 15.46 -9.67
CA LEU A 73 22.65 15.87 -11.06
C LEU A 73 21.32 16.12 -11.78
N ARG A 74 20.48 15.09 -11.90
CA ARG A 74 19.20 15.15 -12.61
C ARG A 74 18.29 13.97 -12.26
N TYR A 75 17.03 14.09 -12.66
CA TYR A 75 16.10 12.96 -12.72
C TYR A 75 16.30 12.13 -13.99
N LEU A 76 16.08 10.82 -13.87
CA LEU A 76 16.02 9.89 -14.99
C LEU A 76 14.57 9.76 -15.49
N SER A 77 14.42 9.68 -16.81
CA SER A 77 13.16 9.31 -17.47
C SER A 77 12.94 7.80 -17.34
N ALA A 78 11.68 7.36 -17.43
CA ALA A 78 11.32 5.96 -17.22
C ALA A 78 11.95 4.99 -18.25
N ASP A 79 12.30 5.48 -19.44
CA ASP A 79 12.97 4.73 -20.50
C ASP A 79 14.50 4.61 -20.30
N GLU A 80 15.08 5.36 -19.36
CA GLU A 80 16.52 5.36 -19.11
C GLU A 80 16.96 4.25 -18.14
N TYR A 81 16.07 3.79 -17.26
CA TYR A 81 16.39 2.80 -16.24
C TYR A 81 15.52 1.54 -16.39
N SER A 82 16.01 0.41 -15.87
CA SER A 82 15.22 -0.81 -15.72
C SER A 82 14.76 -0.99 -14.27
N VAL A 83 13.65 -1.68 -14.09
CA VAL A 83 13.19 -2.15 -12.77
C VAL A 83 12.95 -3.65 -12.88
N ASP A 84 13.73 -4.40 -12.12
CA ASP A 84 13.76 -5.86 -12.15
C ASP A 84 13.43 -6.45 -10.77
N GLY A 85 13.07 -7.72 -10.73
CA GLY A 85 12.87 -8.47 -9.49
C GLY A 85 11.43 -8.54 -8.97
N PHE A 86 10.47 -7.87 -9.63
CA PHE A 86 9.06 -7.94 -9.26
C PHE A 86 8.46 -9.33 -9.52
N ASP A 87 7.97 -9.98 -8.47
CA ASP A 87 7.23 -11.25 -8.53
C ASP A 87 5.99 -11.15 -7.64
N SER A 88 4.81 -11.13 -8.27
CA SER A 88 3.50 -11.11 -7.61
C SER A 88 2.81 -12.49 -7.64
N SER A 89 3.52 -13.57 -7.95
CA SER A 89 2.91 -14.91 -8.05
C SER A 89 2.49 -15.49 -6.70
N LYS A 90 3.06 -15.01 -5.59
CA LYS A 90 2.77 -15.45 -4.23
C LYS A 90 2.79 -14.28 -3.25
N PRO A 91 2.06 -14.39 -2.13
CA PRO A 91 2.15 -13.42 -1.05
C PRO A 91 3.54 -13.40 -0.42
N GLY A 92 3.96 -12.24 0.04
CA GLY A 92 5.26 -12.03 0.68
C GLY A 92 5.88 -10.69 0.34
N GLU A 93 7.15 -10.53 0.68
CA GLU A 93 7.93 -9.35 0.31
C GLU A 93 8.80 -9.67 -0.90
N CYS A 94 8.91 -8.68 -1.78
CA CYS A 94 9.72 -8.75 -3.00
C CYS A 94 10.58 -7.48 -3.08
N THR A 95 11.88 -7.65 -3.35
CA THR A 95 12.82 -6.52 -3.52
C THR A 95 13.01 -6.24 -5.01
N LEU A 96 12.66 -5.02 -5.42
CA LEU A 96 12.93 -4.54 -6.76
C LEU A 96 14.30 -3.88 -6.84
N THR A 97 14.98 -4.09 -7.96
CA THR A 97 16.25 -3.45 -8.29
C THR A 97 16.05 -2.50 -9.45
N VAL A 98 16.35 -1.23 -9.23
CA VAL A 98 16.39 -0.19 -10.25
C VAL A 98 17.83 -0.07 -10.75
N SER A 99 18.04 -0.15 -12.07
CA SER A 99 19.38 -0.12 -12.67
C SER A 99 19.52 0.97 -13.75
N TYR A 100 20.64 1.69 -13.75
CA TYR A 100 21.02 2.65 -14.79
C TYR A 100 22.53 2.65 -14.97
N ASP A 101 23.04 2.37 -16.17
CA ASP A 101 24.48 2.41 -16.51
C ASP A 101 25.40 1.69 -15.48
N GLY A 102 24.96 0.51 -15.02
CA GLY A 102 25.67 -0.30 -14.01
C GLY A 102 25.53 0.18 -12.56
N LEU A 103 24.85 1.30 -12.32
CA LEU A 103 24.46 1.76 -10.98
C LEU A 103 23.14 1.12 -10.57
N GLN A 104 23.00 0.81 -9.27
CA GLN A 104 21.82 0.14 -8.74
C GLN A 104 21.32 0.79 -7.44
N THR A 105 20.01 0.75 -7.26
CA THR A 105 19.31 1.00 -5.99
C THR A 105 18.12 0.07 -5.92
N GLY A 106 17.53 -0.11 -4.74
CA GLY A 106 16.40 -1.03 -4.59
C GLY A 106 15.43 -0.59 -3.52
N TYR A 107 14.23 -1.15 -3.62
CA TYR A 107 13.15 -0.95 -2.66
C TYR A 107 12.33 -2.23 -2.54
N THR A 108 11.72 -2.43 -1.38
CA THR A 108 10.88 -3.60 -1.11
C THR A 108 9.41 -3.22 -1.26
N VAL A 109 8.64 -4.13 -1.84
CA VAL A 109 7.19 -4.06 -1.91
C VAL A 109 6.59 -5.27 -1.22
N LYS A 110 5.34 -5.12 -0.78
CA LYS A 110 4.55 -6.17 -0.16
C LYS A 110 3.51 -6.69 -1.15
N ILE A 111 3.46 -8.00 -1.33
CA ILE A 111 2.43 -8.72 -2.07
C ILE A 111 1.48 -9.34 -1.06
N ASN A 112 0.23 -8.89 -1.07
CA ASN A 112 -0.84 -9.38 -0.22
C ASN A 112 -1.57 -10.55 -0.91
N GLU A 113 -2.16 -11.44 -0.12
CA GLU A 113 -3.11 -12.43 -0.60
C GLU A 113 -4.34 -11.75 -1.23
N LEU A 114 -4.84 -12.30 -2.33
CA LEU A 114 -6.16 -11.89 -2.83
C LEU A 114 -7.22 -12.19 -1.76
N PRO A 115 -8.17 -11.27 -1.52
CA PRO A 115 -9.30 -11.56 -0.68
C PRO A 115 -10.04 -12.78 -1.24
N ALA A 116 -10.39 -13.74 -0.37
CA ALA A 116 -11.12 -14.93 -0.81
C ALA A 116 -12.45 -14.49 -1.47
N GLU A 117 -12.64 -14.84 -2.74
CA GLU A 117 -13.82 -14.43 -3.52
C GLU A 117 -15.12 -15.12 -3.05
N ASN A 118 -15.02 -16.18 -2.25
CA ASN A 118 -16.13 -16.84 -1.59
C ASN A 118 -15.72 -17.22 -0.17
N PRO A 119 -15.78 -16.29 0.80
CA PRO A 119 -15.42 -16.64 2.16
C PRO A 119 -16.45 -17.59 2.75
N SER A 120 -15.97 -18.62 3.45
CA SER A 120 -16.84 -19.52 4.21
C SER A 120 -17.33 -18.84 5.49
N TYR A 121 -18.51 -19.24 5.96
CA TYR A 121 -19.01 -18.84 7.27
C TYR A 121 -18.07 -19.34 8.38
N VAL A 122 -17.73 -18.47 9.34
CA VAL A 122 -16.87 -18.80 10.48
C VAL A 122 -17.64 -18.81 11.79
N SER A 123 -18.42 -17.75 12.08
CA SER A 123 -19.25 -17.70 13.29
C SER A 123 -20.53 -16.89 13.08
N LEU A 124 -21.53 -17.19 13.93
CA LEU A 124 -22.79 -16.47 14.06
C LEU A 124 -22.94 -15.93 15.48
N GLU A 125 -23.18 -14.63 15.61
CA GLU A 125 -23.26 -13.95 16.91
C GLU A 125 -24.47 -13.02 16.98
N ILE A 126 -25.01 -12.83 18.18
CA ILE A 126 -26.01 -11.79 18.47
C ILE A 126 -25.26 -10.45 18.61
N TYR A 127 -25.25 -9.66 17.54
CA TYR A 127 -24.65 -8.32 17.55
C TYR A 127 -25.48 -7.34 18.38
N ARG A 128 -26.81 -7.45 18.30
CA ARG A 128 -27.76 -6.67 19.10
C ARG A 128 -28.90 -7.57 19.53
N LEU A 129 -29.21 -7.55 20.82
CA LEU A 129 -30.39 -8.24 21.36
C LEU A 129 -31.68 -7.62 20.82
N PRO A 130 -32.77 -8.40 20.68
CA PRO A 130 -34.11 -7.85 20.47
C PRO A 130 -34.44 -6.75 21.45
N SER A 131 -35.27 -5.80 21.03
CA SER A 131 -35.72 -4.71 21.90
C SER A 131 -36.58 -5.19 23.07
N LYS A 132 -37.19 -6.38 22.96
CA LYS A 132 -37.96 -7.03 24.02
C LYS A 132 -37.26 -8.31 24.50
N THR A 133 -36.68 -8.25 25.69
CA THR A 133 -36.06 -9.40 26.38
C THR A 133 -36.81 -9.80 27.66
N ARG A 134 -37.95 -9.15 27.94
CA ARG A 134 -38.81 -9.44 29.10
C ARG A 134 -40.25 -9.64 28.65
N TYR A 135 -40.86 -10.72 29.12
CA TYR A 135 -42.17 -11.21 28.70
C TYR A 135 -43.06 -11.52 29.90
N LEU A 136 -44.37 -11.36 29.72
CA LEU A 136 -45.37 -11.92 30.64
C LEU A 136 -45.67 -13.37 30.25
N VAL A 137 -46.14 -14.17 31.21
CA VAL A 137 -46.63 -15.54 30.95
C VAL A 137 -47.67 -15.52 29.82
N GLY A 138 -47.49 -16.40 28.83
CA GLY A 138 -48.37 -16.55 27.66
C GLY A 138 -48.14 -15.57 26.51
N GLU A 139 -47.18 -14.64 26.61
CA GLU A 139 -46.83 -13.77 25.47
C GLU A 139 -46.09 -14.53 24.36
N ASN A 140 -46.22 -14.03 23.14
CA ASN A 140 -45.45 -14.50 21.98
C ASN A 140 -44.08 -13.82 21.91
N LEU A 141 -43.10 -14.56 21.39
CA LEU A 141 -41.75 -14.05 21.13
C LEU A 141 -41.80 -12.86 20.15
N ASN A 142 -41.10 -11.77 20.48
CA ASN A 142 -40.83 -10.65 19.57
C ASN A 142 -39.31 -10.45 19.46
N VAL A 143 -38.78 -10.63 18.26
CA VAL A 143 -37.34 -10.49 17.98
C VAL A 143 -36.95 -9.15 17.35
N ASP A 144 -37.89 -8.21 17.23
CA ASP A 144 -37.70 -6.93 16.55
C ASP A 144 -36.55 -6.14 17.17
N GLY A 145 -35.74 -5.51 16.32
CA GLY A 145 -34.54 -4.80 16.71
C GLY A 145 -33.32 -5.69 17.00
N GLY A 146 -33.49 -7.02 16.97
CA GLY A 146 -32.38 -7.98 17.04
C GLY A 146 -31.56 -7.97 15.76
N ILE A 147 -30.23 -7.99 15.88
CA ILE A 147 -29.29 -8.00 14.76
C ILE A 147 -28.30 -9.13 14.97
N LEU A 148 -28.11 -9.95 13.94
CA LEU A 148 -27.09 -10.99 13.86
C LEU A 148 -25.86 -10.46 13.13
N GLN A 149 -24.68 -10.95 13.53
CA GLN A 149 -23.45 -10.75 12.78
C GLN A 149 -22.89 -12.11 12.34
N ILE A 150 -22.61 -12.21 11.04
CA ILE A 150 -21.94 -13.34 10.40
C ILE A 150 -20.50 -12.93 10.15
N ASN A 151 -19.55 -13.68 10.72
CA ASN A 151 -18.13 -13.47 10.47
C ASN A 151 -17.63 -14.45 9.40
N TYR A 152 -16.82 -13.96 8.47
CA TYR A 152 -16.33 -14.68 7.29
C TYR A 152 -14.85 -15.03 7.40
N SER A 153 -14.41 -16.06 6.68
CA SER A 153 -13.01 -16.53 6.73
C SER A 153 -11.98 -15.53 6.19
N ASN A 154 -12.41 -14.57 5.37
CA ASN A 154 -11.57 -13.47 4.88
C ASN A 154 -11.51 -12.27 5.86
N GLY A 155 -12.06 -12.41 7.07
CA GLY A 155 -12.10 -11.35 8.08
C GLY A 155 -13.19 -10.28 7.88
N SER A 156 -13.96 -10.36 6.79
CA SER A 156 -15.15 -9.52 6.62
C SER A 156 -16.32 -9.99 7.50
N TYR A 157 -17.37 -9.17 7.58
CA TYR A 157 -18.59 -9.52 8.29
C TYR A 157 -19.83 -8.96 7.58
N GLU A 158 -20.97 -9.60 7.82
CA GLU A 158 -22.28 -9.12 7.40
C GLU A 158 -23.20 -9.02 8.62
N ARG A 159 -24.12 -8.06 8.60
CA ARG A 159 -25.17 -7.93 9.62
C ARG A 159 -26.53 -8.08 9.00
N VAL A 160 -27.35 -8.92 9.61
CA VAL A 160 -28.71 -9.21 9.15
C VAL A 160 -29.69 -9.07 10.31
N GLU A 161 -30.93 -8.73 10.00
CA GLU A 161 -32.01 -8.66 10.99
C GLU A 161 -32.37 -10.07 11.48
N LEU A 162 -32.58 -10.20 12.79
CA LEU A 162 -33.09 -11.45 13.36
C LEU A 162 -34.58 -11.57 13.06
N LEU A 163 -34.97 -12.59 12.29
CA LEU A 163 -36.37 -12.86 11.95
C LEU A 163 -36.98 -13.93 12.87
N PRO A 164 -38.29 -13.89 13.15
CA PRO A 164 -38.96 -14.89 14.00
C PRO A 164 -38.74 -16.34 13.55
N LEU A 165 -38.65 -16.58 12.23
CA LEU A 165 -38.40 -17.92 11.66
C LEU A 165 -37.03 -18.51 12.01
N MET A 166 -36.07 -17.66 12.42
CA MET A 166 -34.73 -18.08 12.82
C MET A 166 -34.70 -18.49 14.30
N ALA A 167 -35.71 -18.12 15.08
CA ALA A 167 -35.76 -18.32 16.52
C ALA A 167 -36.63 -19.52 16.91
N SER A 168 -36.18 -20.30 17.89
CA SER A 168 -36.90 -21.47 18.41
C SER A 168 -36.59 -21.70 19.89
N GLY A 169 -37.39 -22.53 20.57
CA GLY A 169 -37.18 -22.89 21.98
C GLY A 169 -37.68 -21.86 23.01
N PHE A 170 -38.38 -20.81 22.58
CA PHE A 170 -39.04 -19.89 23.50
C PHE A 170 -40.31 -20.53 24.10
N ASP A 171 -40.34 -20.66 25.43
CA ASP A 171 -41.49 -21.14 26.20
C ASP A 171 -41.87 -20.09 27.26
N SER A 172 -43.07 -19.52 27.15
CA SER A 172 -43.60 -18.51 28.08
C SER A 172 -44.67 -19.06 29.02
N SER A 173 -44.74 -20.38 29.22
CA SER A 173 -45.78 -21.02 30.05
C SER A 173 -45.61 -20.79 31.56
N ALA A 174 -44.42 -20.44 32.03
CA ALA A 174 -44.13 -20.17 33.43
C ALA A 174 -43.04 -19.08 33.60
N PRO A 175 -42.99 -18.36 34.74
CA PRO A 175 -41.93 -17.41 35.03
C PRO A 175 -40.55 -18.07 35.13
N GLY A 176 -39.52 -17.39 34.63
CA GLY A 176 -38.14 -17.86 34.66
C GLY A 176 -37.28 -17.29 33.54
N LYS A 177 -36.00 -17.66 33.56
CA LYS A 177 -35.07 -17.39 32.45
C LYS A 177 -35.26 -18.44 31.37
N VAL A 178 -35.40 -17.99 30.12
CA VAL A 178 -35.64 -18.84 28.95
C VAL A 178 -34.55 -18.58 27.93
N THR A 179 -33.93 -19.64 27.43
CA THR A 179 -32.91 -19.55 26.39
C THR A 179 -33.53 -19.77 25.02
N VAL A 180 -33.39 -18.80 24.12
CA VAL A 180 -33.90 -18.86 22.75
C VAL A 180 -32.77 -19.27 21.81
N ARG A 181 -33.00 -20.30 21.01
CA ARG A 181 -32.11 -20.80 19.96
C ARG A 181 -32.29 -19.97 18.71
N VAL A 182 -31.20 -19.50 18.11
CA VAL A 182 -31.18 -18.86 16.79
C VAL A 182 -30.42 -19.73 15.80
N ASP A 183 -31.03 -20.05 14.67
CA ASP A 183 -30.45 -20.82 13.57
C ASP A 183 -30.45 -19.96 12.30
N TYR A 184 -29.27 -19.75 11.71
CA TYR A 184 -29.11 -19.01 10.46
C TYR A 184 -27.92 -19.55 9.68
N VAL A 185 -28.11 -19.78 8.37
CA VAL A 185 -27.10 -20.32 7.44
C VAL A 185 -26.37 -21.58 7.94
N GLY A 186 -27.06 -22.44 8.69
CA GLY A 186 -26.50 -23.67 9.26
C GLY A 186 -25.63 -23.47 10.50
N MET A 187 -25.57 -22.25 11.04
CA MET A 187 -24.93 -21.91 12.30
C MET A 187 -25.96 -21.62 13.38
N VAL A 188 -25.57 -21.81 14.64
CA VAL A 188 -26.46 -21.66 15.80
C VAL A 188 -25.85 -20.69 16.81
N THR A 189 -26.67 -19.80 17.34
CA THR A 189 -26.35 -18.96 18.50
C THR A 189 -27.54 -18.90 19.47
N TRP A 190 -27.35 -18.28 20.63
CA TRP A 190 -28.35 -18.27 21.69
C TRP A 190 -28.43 -16.90 22.37
N PHE A 191 -29.62 -16.54 22.85
CA PHE A 191 -29.80 -15.42 23.77
C PHE A 191 -30.80 -15.78 24.87
N GLU A 192 -30.70 -15.11 26.01
CA GLU A 192 -31.59 -15.31 27.15
C GLU A 192 -32.65 -14.21 27.22
N VAL A 193 -33.87 -14.58 27.60
CA VAL A 193 -34.98 -13.68 27.93
C VAL A 193 -35.55 -14.05 29.29
N GLU A 194 -36.27 -13.12 29.90
CA GLU A 194 -36.94 -13.32 31.19
C GLU A 194 -38.46 -13.36 30.98
N VAL A 195 -39.11 -14.42 31.46
CA VAL A 195 -40.57 -14.51 31.58
C VAL A 195 -40.94 -14.23 33.03
N VAL A 196 -41.92 -13.36 33.25
CA VAL A 196 -42.38 -12.99 34.59
C VAL A 196 -43.87 -13.24 34.75
N ALA A 197 -44.30 -13.37 36.00
CA ALA A 197 -45.72 -13.47 36.32
C ALA A 197 -46.49 -12.22 35.89
N GLN A 198 -47.78 -12.40 35.64
CA GLN A 198 -48.72 -11.35 35.26
C GLN A 198 -49.08 -10.43 36.43
#